data_AF-A0A0C1KSJ7-F1
#
_entry.id   AF-A0A0C1KSJ7-F1
#
_cell.length_a   1.000
_cell.length_b   1.000
_cell.length_c   1.000
_cell.angle_alpha   90.00
_cell.angle_beta   90.00
_cell.angle_gamma   90.00
#
_symmetry.space_group_name_H-M   'P 1'
#
loop_
_entity.id
_entity.type
_entity.pdbx_description
1 polymer ?
#
loop_
_entity_poly.entity_id
_entity_poly.type
_entity_poly.pdbx_seq_one_letter_code
_entity_poly.pdbx_strand_id
1 'polypeptide(L)'
;MAFSCGKEPKEVDFLSVAAYVVGKEYCNSNEAEDYWIVDCSVAPNTPQLGGAVMVDGTTYVNALKVKELSEHSKIIGARVLFDYRVISPNPVVSENCTVDTPIVYALKELFILNQFELR
;
A
#
# COMPACT_ATOMS: atom_id res chain seq x y z
N MET A 1 14.18 13.85 43.94
CA MET A 1 14.21 14.31 42.54
C MET A 1 13.75 13.15 41.69
N ALA A 2 12.53 13.20 41.15
CA ALA A 2 11.99 12.15 40.28
C ALA A 2 11.90 12.70 38.86
N PHE A 3 12.68 12.15 37.94
CA PHE A 3 12.53 12.42 36.52
C PHE A 3 11.32 11.63 36.02
N SER A 4 10.15 12.25 36.05
CA SER A 4 8.98 11.75 35.33
C SER A 4 9.16 12.11 33.86
N CYS A 5 9.36 11.10 33.00
CA CYS A 5 9.40 11.26 31.56
C CYS A 5 7.98 11.53 31.05
N GLY A 6 7.48 12.76 31.25
CA GLY A 6 6.16 13.22 30.82
C GLY A 6 6.11 13.54 29.33
N LYS A 7 6.32 12.54 28.48
CA LYS A 7 5.80 12.60 27.12
C LYS A 7 4.58 11.71 27.09
N GLU A 8 3.40 12.31 26.95
CA GLU A 8 2.23 11.56 26.48
C GLU A 8 2.67 10.74 25.26
N PRO A 9 2.30 9.45 25.15
CA PRO A 9 2.54 8.71 23.94
C PRO A 9 1.96 9.54 22.81
N LYS A 10 2.82 10.03 21.92
CA LYS A 10 2.36 10.71 20.72
C LYS A 10 1.55 9.64 19.99
N GLU A 11 0.23 9.76 20.01
CA GLU A 11 -0.67 8.86 19.31
C GLU A 11 -0.28 8.95 17.84
N VAL A 12 0.50 7.99 17.39
CA VAL A 12 0.92 7.94 16.00
C VAL A 12 -0.16 7.08 15.35
N ASP A 13 -1.08 7.74 14.64
CA ASP A 13 -2.14 7.10 13.87
C ASP A 13 -1.54 6.35 12.66
N PHE A 14 -0.70 5.35 12.91
CA PHE A 14 -0.30 4.40 11.89
C PHE A 14 -1.00 3.07 12.14
N LEU A 15 -1.50 2.52 11.04
CA LEU A 15 -2.06 1.18 11.01
C LEU A 15 -1.00 0.25 10.41
N SER A 16 -0.87 -0.94 10.96
CA SER A 16 0.01 -1.98 10.43
C SER A 16 -0.82 -2.96 9.59
N VAL A 17 -0.34 -3.33 8.40
CA VAL A 17 -1.00 -4.32 7.54
C VAL A 17 0.01 -5.17 6.79
N ALA A 18 -0.34 -6.44 6.59
CA ALA A 18 0.39 -7.33 5.70
C ALA A 18 -0.24 -7.31 4.30
N ALA A 19 0.59 -7.22 3.25
CA ALA A 19 0.13 -7.24 1.87
C ALA A 19 1.05 -8.08 0.96
N TYR A 20 0.51 -8.53 -0.17
CA TYR A 20 1.29 -9.03 -1.30
C TYR A 20 1.53 -7.89 -2.28
N VAL A 21 2.74 -7.79 -2.81
CA VAL A 21 3.05 -6.85 -3.88
C VAL A 21 2.50 -7.38 -5.19
N VAL A 22 1.58 -6.63 -5.81
CA VAL A 22 0.85 -7.05 -7.01
C VAL A 22 1.57 -6.59 -8.27
N GLY A 23 2.02 -5.34 -8.30
CA GLY A 23 2.63 -4.74 -9.49
C GLY A 23 2.98 -3.27 -9.30
N LYS A 24 3.68 -2.70 -10.29
CA LYS A 24 3.99 -1.26 -10.34
C LYS A 24 2.96 -0.56 -11.23
N GLU A 25 2.42 0.55 -10.77
CA GLU A 25 1.59 1.46 -11.57
C GLU A 25 2.50 2.41 -12.34
N TYR A 26 2.41 2.38 -13.67
CA TYR A 26 3.08 3.34 -14.55
C TYR A 26 2.04 4.35 -15.03
N CYS A 27 1.93 5.47 -14.31
CA CYS A 27 1.06 6.60 -14.70
C CYS A 27 1.87 7.78 -15.21
N ASN A 28 3.10 7.95 -14.71
CA ASN A 28 3.86 9.18 -14.85
C ASN A 28 5.08 8.94 -15.74
N SER A 29 5.56 10.01 -16.38
CA SER A 29 6.87 10.00 -17.05
C SER A 29 8.03 9.93 -16.06
N ASN A 30 7.77 10.24 -14.78
CA ASN A 30 8.72 10.12 -13.69
C ASN A 30 8.44 8.85 -12.87
N GLU A 31 9.26 7.82 -13.08
CA GLU A 31 9.14 6.53 -12.39
C GLU A 31 9.28 6.60 -10.87
N ALA A 32 9.84 7.68 -10.33
CA ALA A 32 9.95 7.88 -8.88
C ALA A 32 8.62 8.30 -8.23
N GLU A 33 7.65 8.75 -9.03
CA GLU A 33 6.33 9.16 -8.56
C GLU A 33 5.26 8.07 -8.69
N ASP A 34 5.61 6.99 -9.37
CA ASP A 34 4.78 5.81 -9.59
C ASP A 34 4.45 5.10 -8.28
N TYR A 35 3.21 4.62 -8.20
CA TYR A 35 2.75 3.83 -7.06
C TYR A 35 3.05 2.35 -7.27
N TRP A 36 3.14 1.64 -6.15
CA TRP A 36 3.06 0.18 -6.15
C TRP A 36 1.65 -0.24 -5.73
N ILE A 37 1.13 -1.28 -6.38
CA ILE A 37 -0.14 -1.89 -6.00
C ILE A 37 0.16 -3.06 -5.07
N VAL A 38 -0.54 -3.10 -3.95
CA VAL A 38 -0.46 -4.18 -2.97
C VAL A 38 -1.86 -4.71 -2.65
N ASP A 39 -1.97 -6.01 -2.38
CA ASP A 39 -3.21 -6.65 -1.93
C ASP A 39 -3.10 -7.08 -0.47
N CYS A 40 -4.00 -6.58 0.37
CA CYS A 40 -4.00 -6.85 1.81
C CYS A 40 -4.70 -8.17 2.17
N SER A 41 -5.11 -8.99 1.21
CA SER A 41 -5.82 -10.26 1.45
C SER A 41 -4.91 -11.41 1.93
N VAL A 42 -3.72 -11.07 2.46
CA VAL A 42 -2.67 -12.02 2.88
C VAL A 42 -3.10 -12.98 3.97
N ALA A 43 -3.96 -12.53 4.88
CA ALA A 43 -4.40 -13.30 6.04
C ALA A 43 -5.93 -13.37 6.10
N PRO A 44 -6.49 -14.46 6.63
CA PRO A 44 -7.93 -14.51 6.92
C PRO A 44 -8.28 -13.43 7.94
N ASN A 45 -9.41 -12.77 7.74
CA ASN A 45 -9.91 -11.64 8.56
C ASN A 45 -9.11 -10.33 8.47
N THR A 46 -8.23 -10.15 7.47
CA THR A 46 -7.73 -8.81 7.19
C THR A 46 -8.91 -7.88 6.85
N PRO A 47 -9.03 -6.70 7.49
CA PRO A 47 -10.09 -5.76 7.14
C PRO A 47 -10.05 -5.38 5.67
N GLN A 48 -11.23 -5.09 5.11
CA GLN A 48 -11.35 -4.49 3.79
C GLN A 48 -10.87 -3.04 3.85
N LEU A 49 -9.62 -2.79 3.44
CA LEU A 49 -8.99 -1.48 3.46
C LEU A 49 -9.06 -0.79 2.08
N GLY A 50 -8.91 -1.61 1.05
CA GLY A 50 -8.74 -1.23 -0.34
C GLY A 50 -9.96 -1.43 -1.23
N GLY A 51 -9.73 -1.29 -2.53
CA GLY A 51 -10.73 -1.51 -3.58
C GLY A 51 -10.37 -2.72 -4.43
N ALA A 52 -11.12 -2.90 -5.53
CA ALA A 52 -10.86 -3.96 -6.48
C ALA A 52 -10.05 -3.46 -7.68
N VAL A 53 -9.08 -4.25 -8.14
CA VAL A 53 -8.30 -4.02 -9.36
C VAL A 53 -8.04 -5.35 -10.06
N MET A 54 -8.09 -5.34 -11.39
CA MET A 54 -7.74 -6.50 -12.20
C MET A 54 -6.35 -6.29 -12.78
N VAL A 55 -5.44 -7.23 -12.50
CA VAL A 55 -4.06 -7.23 -13.01
C VAL A 55 -3.79 -8.60 -13.62
N ASP A 56 -3.41 -8.61 -14.91
CA ASP A 56 -3.14 -9.82 -15.69
C ASP A 56 -4.23 -10.92 -15.55
N GLY A 57 -5.51 -10.51 -15.69
CA GLY A 57 -6.67 -11.41 -15.58
C GLY A 57 -7.02 -11.86 -14.16
N THR A 58 -6.26 -11.47 -13.14
CA THR A 58 -6.53 -11.78 -11.73
C THR A 58 -7.18 -10.57 -11.03
N THR A 59 -8.31 -10.80 -10.38
CA THR A 59 -9.00 -9.75 -9.59
C THR A 59 -8.52 -9.75 -8.15
N TYR A 60 -7.89 -8.66 -7.74
CA TYR A 60 -7.54 -8.39 -6.34
C TYR A 60 -8.63 -7.51 -5.76
N VAL A 61 -9.22 -7.92 -4.63
CA VAL A 61 -10.40 -7.26 -4.06
C VAL A 61 -10.09 -6.35 -2.87
N ASN A 62 -8.88 -6.41 -2.33
CA ASN A 62 -8.42 -5.57 -1.21
C ASN A 62 -7.11 -4.86 -1.56
N ALA A 63 -7.10 -4.24 -2.75
CA ALA A 63 -5.92 -3.61 -3.31
C ALA A 63 -5.78 -2.14 -2.90
N LEU A 64 -4.54 -1.69 -2.74
CA LEU A 64 -4.17 -0.34 -2.33
C LEU A 64 -2.98 0.15 -3.16
N LYS A 65 -2.90 1.47 -3.35
CA LYS A 65 -1.70 2.14 -3.88
C LYS A 65 -0.78 2.52 -2.74
N VAL A 66 0.50 2.25 -2.86
CA VAL A 66 1.50 2.59 -1.85
C VAL A 66 2.67 3.36 -2.47
N LYS A 67 3.15 4.37 -1.73
CA LYS A 67 4.46 5.02 -1.95
C LYS A 67 5.46 4.54 -0.90
N GLU A 68 6.75 4.76 -1.19
CA GLU A 68 7.87 4.40 -0.31
C GLU A 68 7.97 2.90 0.01
N LEU A 69 7.52 2.05 -0.91
CA LEU A 69 7.85 0.63 -0.82
C LEU A 69 9.37 0.48 -0.97
N SER A 70 10.04 -0.21 -0.05
CA SER A 70 11.49 -0.35 -0.12
C SER A 70 11.91 -1.14 -1.37
N GLU A 71 13.10 -0.85 -1.90
CA GLU A 71 13.63 -1.53 -3.09
C GLU A 71 13.66 -3.06 -2.97
N HIS A 72 13.95 -3.59 -1.78
CA HIS A 72 13.99 -5.05 -1.55
C HIS A 72 12.61 -5.71 -1.63
N SER A 73 11.55 -4.92 -1.43
CA SER A 73 10.17 -5.37 -1.49
C SER A 73 9.50 -5.09 -2.83
N LYS A 74 10.16 -4.39 -3.76
CA LYS A 74 9.66 -4.11 -5.12
C LYS A 74 9.72 -5.33 -6.03
N ILE A 75 9.18 -6.44 -5.56
CA ILE A 75 9.16 -7.74 -6.22
C ILE A 75 7.73 -8.25 -6.22
N ILE A 76 7.18 -8.52 -7.41
CA ILE A 76 5.82 -9.05 -7.54
C ILE A 76 5.72 -10.39 -6.79
N GLY A 77 4.65 -10.55 -6.01
CA GLY A 77 4.41 -11.71 -5.15
C GLY A 77 5.10 -11.64 -3.78
N ALA A 78 5.96 -10.65 -3.52
CA ALA A 78 6.60 -10.51 -2.22
C ALA A 78 5.56 -10.18 -1.13
N ARG A 79 5.73 -10.77 0.05
CA ARG A 79 4.91 -10.49 1.22
C ARG A 79 5.59 -9.45 2.09
N VAL A 80 4.86 -8.38 2.37
CA VAL A 80 5.36 -7.24 3.16
C VAL A 80 4.45 -6.96 4.33
N LEU A 81 5.03 -6.60 5.48
CA LEU A 81 4.31 -6.00 6.60
C LEU A 81 4.77 -4.55 6.70
N PHE A 82 3.84 -3.61 6.80
CA PHE A 82 4.21 -2.20 6.86
C PHE A 82 3.26 -1.39 7.73
N ASP A 83 3.80 -0.33 8.30
CA ASP A 83 3.03 0.75 8.93
C ASP A 83 2.75 1.81 7.88
N TYR A 84 1.53 2.32 7.83
CA TYR A 84 1.14 3.31 6.84
C TYR A 84 0.33 4.47 7.43
N ARG A 85 0.32 5.57 6.68
CA ARG A 85 -0.70 6.61 6.78
C ARG A 85 -1.48 6.70 5.48
N VAL A 86 -2.77 7.03 5.60
CA VAL A 86 -3.64 7.25 4.45
C VAL A 86 -3.34 8.63 3.85
N ILE A 87 -3.02 8.69 2.56
CA ILE A 87 -2.81 9.93 1.81
C ILE A 87 -4.16 10.40 1.25
N SER A 88 -4.91 9.48 0.64
CA SER A 88 -6.22 9.77 0.07
C SER A 88 -7.33 9.10 0.91
N PRO A 89 -8.19 9.88 1.60
CA PRO A 89 -9.27 9.29 2.40
C PRO A 89 -10.30 8.55 1.52
N ASN A 90 -10.45 9.00 0.28
CA ASN A 90 -11.30 8.40 -0.74
C ASN A 90 -10.45 7.70 -1.81
N PRO A 91 -10.99 6.65 -2.47
CA PRO A 91 -10.35 6.06 -3.64
C PRO A 91 -10.11 7.12 -4.73
N VAL A 92 -8.90 7.16 -5.27
CA VAL A 92 -8.52 8.02 -6.39
C VAL A 92 -8.63 7.20 -7.66
N VAL A 93 -9.32 7.76 -8.65
CA VAL A 93 -9.47 7.13 -9.96
C VAL A 93 -8.17 7.31 -10.74
N SER A 94 -7.53 6.20 -11.09
CA SER A 94 -6.48 6.14 -12.09
C SER A 94 -7.09 5.94 -13.46
N GLU A 95 -6.71 6.79 -14.40
CA GLU A 95 -7.03 6.66 -15.82
C GLU A 95 -5.74 6.64 -16.63
N ASN A 96 -5.68 5.83 -17.68
CA ASN A 96 -4.53 5.73 -18.60
C ASN A 96 -3.20 5.26 -17.95
N CYS A 97 -3.25 4.61 -16.79
CA CYS A 97 -2.08 4.03 -16.15
C CYS A 97 -1.97 2.53 -16.43
N THR A 98 -0.76 2.02 -16.66
CA THR A 98 -0.54 0.57 -16.85
C THR A 98 -0.06 -0.08 -15.56
N VAL A 99 -0.68 -1.20 -15.18
CA VAL A 99 -0.26 -2.07 -14.06
C VAL A 99 -0.05 -3.51 -14.51
N ASP A 100 -0.83 -3.96 -15.50
CA ASP A 100 -0.43 -4.86 -16.61
C ASP A 100 -1.59 -5.14 -17.61
N THR A 101 -2.87 -4.86 -17.26
CA THR A 101 -3.85 -4.09 -18.10
C THR A 101 -5.16 -3.79 -17.32
N PRO A 102 -5.24 -2.65 -16.62
CA PRO A 102 -6.52 -2.01 -16.30
C PRO A 102 -6.65 -0.62 -16.94
N ILE A 103 -7.82 -0.35 -17.53
CA ILE A 103 -8.09 0.88 -18.31
C ILE A 103 -8.54 2.04 -17.39
N VAL A 104 -9.27 1.73 -16.31
CA VAL A 104 -9.67 2.67 -15.25
C VAL A 104 -9.88 1.89 -13.96
N TYR A 105 -9.40 2.38 -12.81
CA TYR A 105 -9.65 1.78 -11.50
C TYR A 105 -9.57 2.81 -10.38
N ALA A 106 -10.15 2.52 -9.22
CA ALA A 106 -10.20 3.46 -8.10
C ALA A 106 -9.68 2.80 -6.81
N LEU A 107 -8.52 3.24 -6.32
CA LEU A 107 -7.89 2.71 -5.11
C LEU A 107 -7.46 3.85 -4.18
N LYS A 108 -7.39 3.57 -2.88
CA LYS A 108 -6.84 4.51 -1.91
C LYS A 108 -5.32 4.52 -1.98
N GLU A 109 -4.75 5.68 -1.69
CA GLU A 109 -3.31 5.93 -1.68
C GLU A 109 -2.78 5.97 -0.25
N LEU A 110 -1.71 5.22 -0.02
CA LEU A 110 -1.04 5.11 1.26
C LEU A 110 0.42 5.53 1.13
N PHE A 111 0.97 6.02 2.23
CA PHE A 111 2.39 6.29 2.39
C PHE A 111 2.95 5.30 3.41
N ILE A 112 3.91 4.48 3.01
CA ILE A 112 4.59 3.55 3.92
C ILE A 112 5.53 4.36 4.82
N LEU A 113 5.44 4.12 6.13
CA LEU A 113 6.27 4.76 7.15
C LEU A 113 7.39 3.85 7.60
N ASN A 114 7.06 2.59 7.89
CA ASN A 114 8.00 1.54 8.26
C ASN A 114 7.65 0.25 7.51
N GLN A 115 8.65 -0.59 7.27
CA GLN A 115 8.47 -1.86 6.57
C GLN A 115 9.25 -2.99 7.27
N PHE A 116 8.64 -4.17 7.30
CA PHE A 116 9.21 -5.41 7.77
C PHE A 116 9.02 -6.48 6.69
N GLU A 117 10.10 -7.18 6.35
CA GLU A 117 10.04 -8.30 5.42
C GLU A 117 9.47 -9.53 6.15
N LEU A 118 8.47 -10.18 5.55
CA LEU A 118 7.96 -11.46 6.02
C LEU A 118 8.62 -12.56 5.18
N ARG A 119 9.56 -13.29 5.79
CA ARG A 119 10.26 -14.44 5.20
C ARG A 119 9.49 -15.74 5.38
#